data_AF-A0A7X6SB15-F1
#
_entry.id   AF-A0A7X6SB15-F1
#
_cell.length_a   1.000
_cell.length_b   1.000
_cell.length_c   1.000
_cell.angle_alpha   90.00
_cell.angle_beta   90.00
_cell.angle_gamma   90.00
#
_symmetry.space_group_name_H-M   'P 1'
#
loop_
_entity.id
_entity.type
_entity.pdbx_description
1 polymer ?
#
loop_
_entity_poly.entity_id
_entity_poly.type
_entity_poly.pdbx_seq_one_letter_code
_entity_poly.pdbx_strand_id
1 'polypeptide(L)'
;MQRYEEGKDRSQVQIVNLEDLIDENNPVRVIDAFVDSLNMAKLGFKYAETKETGRKPMNPADMCKLYIYGYYNGIRSSRKLERECEKNIEVMWLINNIKPHNKTISEFRRNNKQVLENVFKEFSMLCDALNLVGKEMVAIDGSKFRASNSRKRNYTKNKVKKMIKYFEESANKYL
;
A
#
# COMPACT_ATOMS: atom_id res chain seq x y z
N MET A 1 21.19 38.57 24.91
CA MET A 1 21.43 37.12 25.07
C MET A 1 20.43 36.39 24.21
N GLN A 2 20.91 35.64 23.23
CA GLN A 2 20.07 34.85 22.33
C GLN A 2 19.50 33.67 23.12
N ARG A 3 18.16 33.48 23.10
CA ARG A 3 17.42 32.51 23.93
C ARG A 3 16.87 31.34 23.11
N TYR A 4 17.58 30.91 22.08
CA TYR A 4 17.17 29.80 21.25
C TYR A 4 18.09 28.62 21.50
N GLU A 5 17.54 27.42 21.36
CA GLU A 5 18.36 26.21 21.25
C GLU A 5 19.15 26.28 19.95
N GLU A 6 20.47 26.12 20.03
CA GLU A 6 21.34 26.10 18.87
C GLU A 6 21.42 24.68 18.31
N GLY A 7 21.23 24.56 16.99
CA GLY A 7 21.37 23.29 16.29
C GLY A 7 22.84 22.84 16.18
N LYS A 8 23.03 21.59 15.73
CA LYS A 8 24.37 21.06 15.41
C LYS A 8 24.87 21.64 14.08
N ASP A 9 26.20 21.70 13.91
CA ASP A 9 26.82 22.11 12.66
C ASP A 9 26.44 21.16 11.51
N ARG A 10 26.06 21.75 10.36
CA ARG A 10 25.67 21.03 9.14
C ARG A 10 26.84 20.30 8.47
N SER A 11 28.08 20.70 8.76
CA SER A 11 29.29 20.06 8.22
C SER A 11 29.78 18.88 9.05
N GLN A 12 29.21 18.67 10.24
CA GLN A 12 29.62 17.61 11.15
C GLN A 12 29.28 16.22 10.58
N VAL A 13 30.29 15.36 10.49
CA VAL A 13 30.09 13.95 10.13
C VAL A 13 29.33 13.23 11.24
N GLN A 14 28.31 12.49 10.87
CA GLN A 14 27.54 11.64 11.78
C GLN A 14 27.55 10.19 11.28
N ILE A 15 27.90 9.27 12.17
CA ILE A 15 27.74 7.83 11.94
C ILE A 15 26.38 7.46 12.54
N VAL A 16 25.50 6.88 11.72
CA VAL A 16 24.14 6.54 12.12
C VAL A 16 23.81 5.11 11.74
N ASN A 17 23.03 4.45 12.59
CA ASN A 17 22.35 3.20 12.30
C ASN A 17 20.90 3.53 11.93
N LEU A 18 20.41 3.07 10.77
CA LEU A 18 19.04 3.35 10.35
C LEU A 18 18.02 2.75 11.33
N GLU A 19 18.35 1.63 11.97
CA GLU A 19 17.47 0.98 12.95
C GLU A 19 17.17 1.89 14.14
N ASP A 20 18.19 2.60 14.65
CA ASP A 20 18.08 3.47 15.82
C ASP A 20 17.35 4.79 15.51
N LEU A 21 17.19 5.11 14.22
CA LEU A 21 16.53 6.34 13.77
C LEU A 21 15.03 6.16 13.53
N ILE A 22 14.53 4.93 13.56
CA ILE A 22 13.11 4.62 13.43
C ILE A 22 12.57 4.17 14.78
N ASP A 23 11.64 4.94 15.35
CA ASP A 23 10.96 4.61 16.60
C ASP A 23 10.35 3.19 16.55
N GLU A 24 10.40 2.46 17.66
CA GLU A 24 9.86 1.11 17.76
C GLU A 24 8.35 1.04 17.48
N ASN A 25 7.62 2.13 17.73
CA ASN A 25 6.19 2.26 17.47
C ASN A 25 5.89 2.91 16.11
N ASN A 26 6.90 3.16 15.27
CA ASN A 26 6.67 3.75 13.95
C ASN A 26 5.84 2.78 13.07
N PRO A 27 4.74 3.24 12.45
CA PRO A 27 3.89 2.41 11.59
C PRO A 27 4.63 1.73 10.43
N VAL A 28 5.78 2.25 10.00
CA VAL A 28 6.61 1.66 8.95
C VAL A 28 7.03 0.23 9.28
N ARG A 29 7.21 -0.09 10.58
CA ARG A 29 7.55 -1.44 11.06
C ARG A 29 6.41 -2.43 10.87
N VAL A 30 5.16 -1.97 10.92
CA VAL A 30 3.99 -2.81 10.61
C VAL A 30 3.95 -3.14 9.12
N ILE A 31 4.29 -2.18 8.26
CA ILE A 31 4.39 -2.42 6.81
C ILE A 31 5.47 -3.47 6.53
N ASP A 32 6.63 -3.31 7.17
CA ASP A 32 7.77 -4.23 7.05
C ASP A 32 7.38 -5.66 7.45
N ALA A 33 6.90 -5.85 8.68
CA ALA A 33 6.47 -7.14 9.22
C ALA A 33 5.33 -7.77 8.41
N PHE A 34 4.35 -6.98 7.97
CA PHE A 34 3.27 -7.47 7.13
C PHE A 34 3.81 -8.03 5.81
N VAL A 35 4.64 -7.27 5.10
CA VAL A 35 5.14 -7.71 3.79
C VAL A 35 6.07 -8.91 3.93
N ASP A 36 6.88 -8.98 4.99
CA ASP A 36 7.77 -10.12 5.25
C ASP A 36 7.02 -11.41 5.59
N SER A 37 5.79 -11.30 6.12
CA SER A 37 4.92 -12.46 6.32
C SER A 37 4.37 -13.05 5.01
N LEU A 38 4.45 -12.32 3.90
CA LEU A 38 3.89 -12.72 2.61
C LEU A 38 4.85 -13.58 1.80
N ASN A 39 4.32 -14.64 1.18
CA ASN A 39 5.08 -15.42 0.22
C ASN A 39 4.97 -14.82 -1.19
N MET A 40 5.97 -14.02 -1.59
CA MET A 40 6.00 -13.31 -2.88
C MET A 40 5.82 -14.24 -4.09
N ALA A 41 6.41 -15.44 -4.07
CA ALA A 41 6.32 -16.40 -5.17
C ALA A 41 4.91 -16.97 -5.30
N LYS A 42 4.30 -17.39 -4.20
CA LYS A 42 2.90 -17.89 -4.18
C LYS A 42 1.89 -16.81 -4.58
N LEU A 43 2.18 -15.55 -4.26
CA LEU A 43 1.35 -14.42 -4.68
C LEU A 43 1.52 -14.06 -6.17
N GLY A 44 2.50 -14.66 -6.86
CA GLY A 44 2.71 -14.45 -8.29
C GLY A 44 3.44 -13.16 -8.64
N PHE A 45 4.25 -12.60 -7.71
CA PHE A 45 5.09 -11.46 -8.03
C PHE A 45 6.13 -11.82 -9.09
N LYS A 46 6.23 -10.98 -10.12
CA LYS A 46 7.28 -11.10 -11.13
C LYS A 46 8.64 -10.91 -10.46
N TYR A 47 9.59 -11.81 -10.74
CA TYR A 47 10.93 -11.85 -10.15
C TYR A 47 11.00 -12.26 -8.67
N ALA A 48 9.95 -12.89 -8.13
CA ALA A 48 10.05 -13.56 -6.83
C ALA A 48 11.07 -14.71 -6.85
N GLU A 49 11.19 -15.38 -8.00
CA GLU A 49 12.28 -16.30 -8.30
C GLU A 49 13.20 -15.64 -9.33
N THR A 50 14.47 -15.48 -8.96
CA THR A 50 15.47 -14.85 -9.81
C THR A 50 16.10 -15.86 -10.75
N LYS A 51 16.52 -15.39 -11.93
CA LYS A 51 17.40 -16.18 -12.81
C LYS A 51 18.81 -16.21 -12.23
N GLU A 52 19.55 -17.28 -12.49
CA GLU A 52 20.95 -17.44 -12.10
C GLU A 52 21.88 -16.37 -12.73
N THR A 53 21.53 -15.84 -13.91
CA THR A 53 22.37 -14.92 -14.67
C THR A 53 21.65 -13.64 -15.11
N GLY A 54 22.43 -12.60 -15.38
CA GLY A 54 21.95 -11.29 -15.85
C GLY A 54 21.89 -10.23 -14.75
N ARG A 55 21.22 -9.11 -15.04
CA ARG A 55 21.06 -8.02 -14.07
C ARG A 55 20.13 -8.47 -12.95
N LYS A 56 20.60 -8.36 -11.70
CA LYS A 56 19.79 -8.64 -10.51
C LYS A 56 18.55 -7.73 -10.49
N PRO A 57 17.33 -8.29 -10.42
CA PRO A 57 16.13 -7.49 -10.25
C PRO A 57 16.08 -6.90 -8.83
N MET A 58 15.28 -5.86 -8.66
CA MET A 58 14.91 -5.38 -7.32
C MET A 58 14.07 -6.44 -6.62
N ASN A 59 14.24 -6.60 -5.30
CA ASN A 59 13.43 -7.51 -4.52
C ASN A 59 11.94 -7.08 -4.60
N PRO A 60 11.01 -7.97 -5.01
CA PRO A 60 9.60 -7.63 -5.07
C PRO A 60 9.00 -7.26 -3.70
N ALA A 61 9.54 -7.78 -2.59
CA ALA A 61 9.11 -7.42 -1.25
C ALA A 61 9.37 -5.92 -0.97
N ASP A 62 10.60 -5.45 -1.20
CA ASP A 62 10.96 -4.03 -1.00
C ASP A 62 10.12 -3.10 -1.90
N MET A 63 9.92 -3.48 -3.16
CA MET A 63 9.06 -2.72 -4.07
C MET A 63 7.59 -2.73 -3.61
N CYS A 64 7.11 -3.80 -2.99
CA CYS A 64 5.77 -3.87 -2.41
C CYS A 64 5.66 -2.99 -1.16
N LYS A 65 6.65 -3.03 -0.26
CA LYS A 65 6.75 -2.17 0.93
C LYS A 65 6.68 -0.70 0.52
N LEU A 66 7.45 -0.28 -0.49
CA LEU A 66 7.41 1.08 -1.04
C LEU A 66 6.02 1.48 -1.53
N TYR A 67 5.31 0.56 -2.20
CA TYR A 67 3.95 0.84 -2.65
C TYR A 67 2.99 0.98 -1.48
N ILE A 68 3.06 0.10 -0.48
CA ILE A 68 2.19 0.19 0.71
C ILE A 68 2.43 1.49 1.46
N TYR A 69 3.69 1.84 1.72
CA TYR A 69 4.09 3.11 2.31
C TYR A 69 3.54 4.30 1.51
N GLY A 70 3.68 4.24 0.19
CA GLY A 70 3.18 5.25 -0.72
C GLY A 70 1.67 5.47 -0.60
N TYR A 71 0.87 4.40 -0.64
CA TYR A 71 -0.57 4.52 -0.52
C TYR A 71 -1.01 4.97 0.87
N TYR A 72 -0.38 4.46 1.92
CA TYR A 72 -0.63 4.86 3.31
C TYR A 72 -0.42 6.37 3.50
N ASN A 73 0.66 6.92 2.94
CA ASN A 73 0.99 8.35 3.03
C ASN A 73 0.39 9.21 1.88
N GLY A 74 -0.49 8.66 1.03
CA GLY A 74 -1.11 9.38 -0.09
C GLY A 74 -0.18 9.71 -1.27
N ILE A 75 1.01 9.13 -1.33
CA ILE A 75 2.04 9.31 -2.35
C ILE A 75 1.85 8.32 -3.51
N ARG A 76 1.13 8.75 -4.55
CA ARG A 76 0.76 7.87 -5.68
C ARG A 76 1.67 7.95 -6.91
N SER A 77 2.46 9.03 -7.02
CA SER A 77 3.33 9.28 -8.18
C SER A 77 4.65 8.53 -8.02
N SER A 78 5.04 7.76 -9.05
CA SER A 78 6.32 7.05 -9.05
C SER A 78 7.52 7.99 -8.94
N ARG A 79 7.43 9.22 -9.46
CA ARG A 79 8.47 10.25 -9.27
C ARG A 79 8.50 10.80 -7.84
N LYS A 80 7.34 10.88 -7.18
CA LYS A 80 7.31 11.27 -5.76
C LYS A 80 7.90 10.15 -4.90
N LEU A 81 7.56 8.89 -5.17
CA LEU A 81 8.14 7.74 -4.47
C LEU A 81 9.66 7.67 -4.62
N GLU A 82 10.18 7.87 -5.84
CA GLU A 82 11.63 7.99 -6.08
C GLU A 82 12.27 9.07 -5.20
N ARG A 83 11.67 10.27 -5.14
CA ARG A 83 12.15 11.34 -4.25
C ARG A 83 12.09 10.98 -2.77
N GLU A 84 11.08 10.23 -2.34
CA GLU A 84 11.02 9.75 -0.96
C GLU A 84 12.17 8.77 -0.66
N CYS A 85 12.52 7.88 -1.60
CA CYS A 85 13.68 6.98 -1.44
C CYS A 85 15.01 7.74 -1.25
N GLU A 86 15.08 9.01 -1.67
CA GLU A 86 16.29 9.84 -1.57
C GLU A 86 16.41 10.65 -0.29
N LYS A 87 15.29 11.01 0.36
CA LYS A 87 15.28 11.97 1.48
C LYS A 87 14.58 11.47 2.74
N ASN A 88 13.71 10.46 2.63
CA ASN A 88 12.85 10.02 3.71
C ASN A 88 13.46 8.82 4.41
N ILE A 89 13.80 9.01 5.68
CA ILE A 89 14.49 8.00 6.46
C ILE A 89 13.64 6.74 6.70
N GLU A 90 12.32 6.88 6.83
CA GLU A 90 11.41 5.74 6.96
C GLU A 90 11.46 4.87 5.72
N VAL A 91 11.46 5.49 4.53
CA VAL A 91 11.59 4.76 3.27
C VAL A 91 12.98 4.15 3.14
N MET A 92 14.03 4.90 3.46
CA MET A 92 15.40 4.36 3.44
C MET A 92 15.52 3.13 4.34
N TRP A 93 14.95 3.16 5.54
CA TRP A 93 14.94 2.01 6.43
C TRP A 93 14.11 0.86 5.82
N LEU A 94 12.88 1.15 5.40
CA LEU A 94 11.91 0.16 4.93
C LEU A 94 12.36 -0.66 3.71
N ILE A 95 13.11 -0.05 2.80
CA ILE A 95 13.58 -0.72 1.57
C ILE A 95 15.10 -0.86 1.54
N ASN A 96 15.76 -0.94 2.69
CA ASN A 96 17.22 -1.17 2.78
C ASN A 96 18.05 -0.16 1.98
N ASN A 97 17.58 1.09 1.94
CA ASN A 97 18.21 2.25 1.30
C ASN A 97 18.48 2.05 -0.21
N ILE A 98 17.71 1.16 -0.87
CA ILE A 98 17.74 1.05 -2.32
C ILE A 98 17.04 2.28 -2.93
N LYS A 99 17.55 2.75 -4.07
CA LYS A 99 17.07 3.95 -4.75
C LYS A 99 16.53 3.62 -6.14
N PRO A 100 15.31 3.05 -6.23
CA PRO A 100 14.75 2.65 -7.49
C PRO A 100 14.32 3.88 -8.30
N HIS A 101 14.76 3.95 -9.55
CA HIS A 101 14.34 5.00 -10.46
C HIS A 101 12.82 4.95 -10.71
N ASN A 102 12.18 6.09 -10.98
CA ASN A 102 10.72 6.16 -11.21
C ASN A 102 10.21 5.17 -12.27
N LYS A 103 11.02 4.89 -13.30
CA LYS A 103 10.69 3.93 -14.35
C LYS A 103 10.56 2.52 -13.76
N THR A 104 11.53 2.08 -12.96
CA THR A 104 11.49 0.79 -12.26
C THR A 104 10.25 0.68 -11.36
N ILE A 105 9.94 1.74 -10.60
CA ILE A 105 8.75 1.81 -9.75
C ILE A 105 7.48 1.64 -10.59
N SER A 106 7.32 2.43 -11.65
CA SER A 106 6.13 2.38 -12.50
C SER A 106 5.97 1.05 -13.24
N GLU A 107 7.07 0.45 -13.72
CA GLU A 107 7.07 -0.86 -14.38
C GLU A 107 6.71 -1.99 -13.42
N PHE A 108 7.20 -1.93 -12.16
CA PHE A 108 6.84 -2.89 -11.13
C PHE A 108 5.32 -2.92 -10.91
N ARG A 109 4.68 -1.75 -10.73
CA ARG A 109 3.22 -1.68 -10.59
C ARG A 109 2.48 -2.14 -11.84
N ARG A 110 2.96 -1.79 -13.03
CA ARG A 110 2.34 -2.24 -14.29
C ARG A 110 2.33 -3.75 -14.39
N ASN A 111 3.45 -4.40 -14.02
CA ASN A 111 3.62 -5.84 -14.16
C ASN A 111 2.94 -6.64 -13.04
N ASN A 112 2.70 -6.03 -11.87
CA ASN A 112 2.17 -6.71 -10.69
C ASN A 112 0.83 -6.13 -10.21
N LYS A 113 0.07 -5.44 -11.09
CA LYS A 113 -1.13 -4.68 -10.70
C LYS A 113 -2.14 -5.52 -9.90
N GLN A 114 -2.51 -6.69 -10.42
CA GLN A 114 -3.52 -7.55 -9.78
C GLN A 114 -3.04 -8.08 -8.42
N VAL A 115 -1.76 -8.43 -8.33
CA VAL A 115 -1.15 -8.93 -7.10
C VAL A 115 -1.12 -7.82 -6.04
N LEU A 116 -0.72 -6.61 -6.44
CA LEU A 116 -0.75 -5.44 -5.55
C LEU A 116 -2.17 -5.18 -5.04
N GLU A 117 -3.19 -5.18 -5.91
CA GLU A 117 -4.59 -5.01 -5.49
C GLU A 117 -5.00 -6.04 -4.41
N ASN A 118 -4.59 -7.30 -4.56
CA ASN A 118 -4.86 -8.34 -3.57
C ASN A 118 -4.10 -8.11 -2.26
N VAL A 119 -2.82 -7.74 -2.32
CA VAL A 119 -2.01 -7.41 -1.14
C VAL A 119 -2.60 -6.22 -0.39
N PHE A 120 -3.06 -5.19 -1.09
CA PHE A 120 -3.74 -4.05 -0.47
C PHE A 120 -5.03 -4.44 0.23
N LYS A 121 -5.78 -5.37 -0.35
CA LYS A 121 -7.00 -5.91 0.26
C LYS A 121 -6.67 -6.65 1.56
N GLU A 122 -5.68 -7.54 1.54
CA GLU A 122 -5.21 -8.26 2.73
C GLU A 122 -4.72 -7.30 3.82
N PHE A 123 -3.90 -6.30 3.44
CA PHE A 123 -3.44 -5.27 4.38
C PHE A 123 -4.60 -4.49 5.02
N SER A 124 -5.60 -4.13 4.22
CA SER A 124 -6.80 -3.45 4.72
C SER A 124 -7.62 -4.34 5.66
N MET A 125 -7.73 -5.64 5.36
CA MET A 125 -8.39 -6.62 6.23
C MET A 125 -7.64 -6.83 7.53
N LEU A 126 -6.30 -6.84 7.50
CA LEU A 126 -5.47 -6.86 8.71
C LEU A 126 -5.73 -5.63 9.58
N CYS A 127 -5.72 -4.43 8.99
CA CYS A 127 -6.02 -3.20 9.70
C CYS A 127 -7.43 -3.21 10.32
N ASP A 128 -8.43 -3.75 9.63
CA ASP A 128 -9.80 -3.91 10.18
C ASP A 128 -9.86 -4.94 11.32
N ALA A 129 -9.18 -6.08 11.17
CA ALA A 129 -9.10 -7.12 12.20
C ALA A 129 -8.42 -6.63 13.49
N LEU A 130 -7.43 -5.75 13.35
CA LEU A 130 -6.76 -5.07 14.46
C LEU A 130 -7.53 -3.87 15.01
N ASN A 131 -8.72 -3.58 14.48
CA ASN A 131 -9.55 -2.40 14.79
C ASN A 131 -8.81 -1.05 14.62
N LEU A 132 -7.83 -1.01 13.70
CA LEU A 132 -7.10 0.22 13.35
C LEU A 132 -7.90 1.10 12.38
N VAL A 133 -8.87 0.52 11.69
CA VAL A 133 -9.82 1.27 10.87
C VAL A 133 -10.95 1.75 11.77
N GLY A 134 -11.03 3.07 11.94
CA GLY A 134 -12.20 3.68 12.58
C GLY A 134 -13.46 3.27 11.83
N LYS A 135 -14.34 2.49 12.48
CA LYS A 135 -15.70 2.17 11.98
C LYS A 135 -16.64 3.38 12.07
N GLU A 136 -16.05 4.58 12.08
CA GLU A 136 -16.78 5.83 11.99
C GLU A 136 -17.46 5.88 10.63
N MET A 137 -18.70 6.38 10.63
CA MET A 137 -19.52 6.47 9.44
C MET A 137 -18.78 7.29 8.36
N VAL A 138 -18.24 6.61 7.35
CA VAL A 138 -17.67 7.28 6.19
C VAL A 138 -18.82 7.78 5.31
N ALA A 139 -19.21 9.04 5.50
CA ALA A 139 -20.12 9.73 4.60
C ALA A 139 -19.34 10.21 3.37
N ILE A 140 -19.37 9.41 2.30
CA ILE A 140 -18.84 9.83 1.00
C ILE A 140 -19.90 10.69 0.32
N ASP A 141 -19.81 12.01 0.47
CA ASP A 141 -20.62 12.93 -0.34
C ASP A 141 -20.03 12.97 -1.76
N GLY A 142 -20.69 12.25 -2.66
CA GLY A 142 -20.27 12.15 -4.05
C GLY A 142 -20.85 13.29 -4.89
N SER A 143 -19.99 14.04 -5.57
CA SER A 143 -20.43 14.85 -6.71
C SER A 143 -21.03 13.94 -7.78
N LYS A 144 -22.28 14.21 -8.20
CA LYS A 144 -22.94 13.43 -9.26
C LYS A 144 -22.34 13.77 -10.63
N PHE A 145 -21.36 12.99 -11.05
CA PHE A 145 -20.88 13.02 -12.44
C PHE A 145 -21.77 12.14 -13.33
N ARG A 146 -22.10 12.62 -14.54
CA ARG A 146 -22.80 11.81 -15.54
C ARG A 146 -21.87 10.69 -16.01
N ALA A 147 -22.05 9.49 -15.47
CA ALA A 147 -21.45 8.27 -15.99
C ALA A 147 -22.43 7.57 -16.94
N SER A 148 -21.91 6.90 -17.98
CA SER A 148 -22.70 5.97 -18.81
C SER A 148 -23.03 4.73 -17.98
N ASN A 149 -24.08 4.84 -17.17
CA ASN A 149 -24.54 3.74 -16.34
C ASN A 149 -26.04 3.53 -16.55
N SER A 150 -26.42 2.28 -16.83
CA SER A 150 -27.81 1.88 -16.91
C SER A 150 -28.45 1.99 -15.52
N ARG A 151 -29.64 2.59 -15.42
CA ARG A 151 -30.45 2.63 -14.18
C ARG A 151 -30.59 1.26 -13.52
N LYS A 152 -30.50 0.17 -14.30
CA LYS A 152 -30.59 -1.21 -13.80
C LYS A 152 -29.35 -1.68 -13.03
N ARG A 153 -28.15 -1.11 -13.28
CA ARG A 153 -26.86 -1.52 -12.68
C ARG A 153 -26.48 -0.77 -11.39
N ASN A 154 -27.38 0.03 -10.80
CA ASN A 154 -27.20 0.58 -9.47
C ASN A 154 -27.71 -0.42 -8.41
N TYR A 155 -26.89 -0.76 -7.42
CA TYR A 155 -27.24 -1.64 -6.30
C TYR A 155 -27.21 -0.86 -4.99
N THR A 156 -28.37 -0.73 -4.36
CA THR A 156 -28.53 -0.19 -3.00
C THR A 156 -28.79 -1.33 -2.02
N LYS A 157 -28.51 -1.14 -0.72
CA LYS A 157 -28.78 -2.15 0.32
C LYS A 157 -30.22 -2.66 0.27
N ASN A 158 -31.20 -1.77 0.08
CA ASN A 158 -32.60 -2.14 -0.05
C ASN A 158 -32.91 -2.95 -1.32
N LYS A 159 -32.26 -2.62 -2.45
CA LYS A 159 -32.44 -3.34 -3.72
C LYS A 159 -31.85 -4.74 -3.64
N VAL A 160 -30.67 -4.90 -3.04
CA VAL A 160 -30.04 -6.21 -2.80
C VAL A 160 -30.94 -7.08 -1.92
N LYS A 161 -31.47 -6.55 -0.81
CA LYS A 161 -32.44 -7.28 0.04
C LYS A 161 -33.68 -7.76 -0.74
N LYS A 162 -34.25 -6.90 -1.60
CA LYS A 162 -35.41 -7.28 -2.44
C LYS A 162 -35.05 -8.36 -3.47
N MET A 163 -33.86 -8.30 -4.06
CA MET A 163 -33.41 -9.31 -5.03
C MET A 163 -33.20 -10.67 -4.38
N ILE A 164 -32.57 -10.71 -3.19
CA ILE A 164 -32.39 -11.94 -2.41
C ILE A 164 -33.77 -12.58 -2.14
N LYS A 165 -34.71 -11.80 -1.58
CA LYS A 165 -36.08 -12.26 -1.31
C LYS A 165 -36.77 -12.82 -2.56
N TYR A 166 -36.67 -12.13 -3.70
CA TYR A 166 -37.26 -12.59 -4.96
C TYR A 166 -36.67 -13.91 -5.46
N PHE A 167 -35.35 -14.10 -5.34
CA PHE A 167 -34.70 -15.34 -5.74
C PHE A 167 -35.04 -16.51 -4.81
N GLU A 168 -35.14 -16.27 -3.50
CA GLU A 168 -35.61 -17.26 -2.52
C GLU A 168 -37.06 -17.67 -2.82
N GLU A 169 -37.96 -16.71 -3.06
CA GLU A 169 -39.35 -16.98 -3.45
C GLU A 169 -39.46 -17.73 -4.78
N SER A 170 -38.56 -17.44 -5.73
CA SER A 170 -38.53 -18.14 -7.02
C SER A 170 -38.02 -19.57 -6.87
N ALA A 171 -36.96 -19.80 -6.09
CA ALA A 171 -36.43 -21.13 -5.82
C ALA A 171 -37.48 -22.03 -5.13
N ASN A 172 -38.24 -21.46 -4.18
CA ASN A 172 -39.34 -22.16 -3.50
C ASN A 172 -40.53 -22.51 -4.39
N LYS A 173 -40.62 -21.98 -5.63
CA LYS A 173 -41.65 -22.39 -6.60
C LYS A 173 -41.24 -23.60 -7.44
N TYR A 174 -39.95 -23.92 -7.47
CA TYR A 174 -39.39 -25.05 -8.20
C TYR A 174 -39.08 -26.26 -7.29
N LEU A 175 -39.16 -26.06 -5.98
CA LEU A 175 -39.27 -27.10 -4.96
C LEU A 175 -40.75 -27.36 -4.67
#